data_AF-A0A2E8VHZ6-F1
#
_entry.id   AF-A0A2E8VHZ6-F1
#
_cell.length_a   1.000
_cell.length_b   1.000
_cell.length_c   1.000
_cell.angle_alpha   90.00
_cell.angle_beta   90.00
_cell.angle_gamma   90.00
#
_symmetry.space_group_name_H-M   'P 1'
#
loop_
_entity.id
_entity.type
_entity.pdbx_description
1 polymer ?
#
loop_
_entity_poly.entity_id
_entity_poly.type
_entity_poly.pdbx_seq_one_letter_code
_entity_poly.pdbx_strand_id
1 'polypeptide(L)'
;MFAITSEPQSLATEAEDDWEFGFPCIGDPHHEIREELKAKGWLDLFYNEDYGHLYERPWASHPKGYYQPGVLAVSREGQVLYRWRCVPKYSNMSGAGARPEARYTWEKMQTARAGEADADADRTPVMGSETISWPRFLLILFAHGWFVRAKAFPLGREDDTPSVSPRKMMQRVYGFVAIWIAIFALLPIGWSAALAALWLARMTPGIIEIHRQFQNEPDTY
;
A
#
# COMPACT_ATOMS: atom_id res chain seq x y z
N MET A 1 9.60 20.84 -3.90
CA MET A 1 9.20 19.44 -3.63
C MET A 1 8.53 18.92 -4.89
N PHE A 2 8.59 17.63 -5.16
CA PHE A 2 7.89 17.01 -6.28
C PHE A 2 7.23 15.72 -5.75
N ALA A 3 6.01 15.43 -6.18
CA ALA A 3 5.46 14.09 -6.12
C ALA A 3 5.83 13.36 -7.42
N ILE A 4 6.14 12.08 -7.33
CA ILE A 4 6.35 11.21 -8.48
C ILE A 4 5.50 9.97 -8.27
N THR A 5 4.76 9.57 -9.29
CA THR A 5 3.84 8.43 -9.25
C THR A 5 4.05 7.54 -10.47
N SER A 6 3.76 6.25 -10.34
CA SER A 6 3.73 5.30 -11.46
C SER A 6 2.44 5.40 -12.31
N GLU A 7 1.61 6.41 -12.06
CA GLU A 7 0.42 6.72 -12.86
C GLU A 7 0.79 7.59 -14.08
N PRO A 8 -0.06 7.62 -15.13
CA PRO A 8 0.07 8.58 -16.22
C PRO A 8 0.01 10.04 -15.74
N GLN A 9 0.63 10.95 -16.49
CA GLN A 9 0.66 12.38 -16.14
C GLN A 9 -0.74 12.99 -15.98
N SER A 10 -1.75 12.52 -16.71
CA SER A 10 -3.13 12.99 -16.56
C SER A 10 -3.68 12.77 -15.14
N LEU A 11 -3.43 11.61 -14.54
CA LEU A 11 -3.85 11.31 -13.17
C LEU A 11 -2.96 12.01 -12.14
N ALA A 12 -1.68 12.20 -12.45
CA ALA A 12 -0.78 12.98 -11.60
C ALA A 12 -1.25 14.44 -11.48
N THR A 13 -1.63 15.05 -12.61
CA THR A 13 -2.19 16.42 -12.64
C THR A 13 -3.55 16.50 -11.94
N GLU A 14 -4.45 15.53 -12.17
CA GLU A 14 -5.72 15.46 -11.43
C GLU A 14 -5.50 15.41 -9.91
N ALA A 15 -4.56 14.58 -9.45
CA ALA A 15 -4.21 14.48 -8.04
C ALA A 15 -3.60 15.79 -7.49
N GLU A 16 -2.84 16.53 -8.29
CA GLU A 16 -2.31 17.85 -7.92
C GLU A 16 -3.44 18.88 -7.74
N ASP A 17 -4.40 18.89 -8.66
CA ASP A 17 -5.56 19.80 -8.65
C ASP A 17 -6.53 19.47 -7.50
N ASP A 18 -6.88 18.18 -7.33
CA ASP A 18 -7.87 17.73 -6.36
C ASP A 18 -7.37 17.78 -4.91
N TRP A 19 -6.08 17.51 -4.71
CA TRP A 19 -5.50 17.42 -3.36
C TRP A 19 -4.77 18.70 -2.93
N GLU A 20 -4.61 19.67 -3.83
CA GLU A 20 -4.09 21.02 -3.58
C GLU A 20 -2.75 21.04 -2.81
N PHE A 21 -1.84 20.11 -3.11
CA PHE A 21 -0.60 19.96 -2.33
C PHE A 21 0.39 21.12 -2.46
N GLY A 22 0.23 21.98 -3.47
CA GLY A 22 1.09 23.15 -3.70
C GLY A 22 2.46 22.83 -4.31
N PHE A 23 2.63 21.66 -4.91
CA PHE A 23 3.84 21.29 -5.66
C PHE A 23 3.53 20.32 -6.81
N PRO A 24 4.38 20.27 -7.86
CA PRO A 24 4.08 19.48 -9.05
C PRO A 24 4.06 17.97 -8.77
N CYS A 25 3.12 17.27 -9.40
CA CYS A 25 3.03 15.82 -9.43
C CYS A 25 3.39 15.27 -10.83
N ILE A 26 4.42 14.43 -10.89
CA ILE A 26 4.99 13.90 -12.13
C ILE A 26 4.57 12.44 -12.31
N GLY A 27 3.92 12.14 -13.43
CA GLY A 27 3.62 10.78 -13.83
C GLY A 27 4.81 10.09 -14.49
N ASP A 28 5.17 8.92 -13.99
CA ASP A 28 6.27 8.07 -14.47
C ASP A 28 5.80 6.62 -14.72
N PRO A 29 4.82 6.41 -15.63
CA PRO A 29 4.23 5.08 -15.85
C PRO A 29 5.22 4.08 -16.46
N HIS A 30 6.28 4.56 -17.10
CA HIS A 30 7.33 3.74 -17.73
C HIS A 30 8.59 3.58 -16.87
N HIS A 31 8.57 4.12 -15.64
CA HIS A 31 9.62 4.00 -14.64
C HIS A 31 10.98 4.59 -15.05
N GLU A 32 10.99 5.59 -15.92
CA GLU A 32 12.22 6.20 -16.41
C GLU A 32 12.95 6.97 -15.31
N ILE A 33 12.21 7.72 -14.48
CA ILE A 33 12.80 8.45 -13.36
C ILE A 33 13.34 7.45 -12.34
N ARG A 34 12.58 6.40 -12.01
CA ARG A 34 13.02 5.36 -11.09
C ARG A 34 14.33 4.69 -11.56
N GLU A 35 14.42 4.31 -12.84
CA GLU A 35 15.63 3.67 -13.36
C GLU A 35 16.84 4.62 -13.36
N GLU A 36 16.64 5.91 -13.67
CA GLU A 36 17.70 6.92 -13.58
C GLU A 36 18.18 7.11 -12.13
N LEU A 37 17.26 7.18 -11.15
CA LEU A 37 17.60 7.28 -9.73
C LEU A 37 18.42 6.06 -9.24
N LYS A 38 18.08 4.87 -9.73
CA LYS A 38 18.82 3.64 -9.46
C LYS A 38 20.21 3.67 -10.09
N ALA A 39 20.32 4.07 -11.36
CA ALA A 39 21.58 4.16 -12.09
C ALA A 39 22.57 5.15 -11.44
N LYS A 40 22.06 6.24 -10.86
CA LYS A 40 22.87 7.19 -10.08
C LYS A 40 23.25 6.69 -8.68
N GLY A 41 22.69 5.58 -8.22
CA GLY A 41 22.84 5.09 -6.85
C GLY A 41 22.13 5.96 -5.81
N TRP A 42 21.20 6.82 -6.22
CA TRP A 42 20.48 7.74 -5.35
C TRP A 42 19.36 7.03 -4.59
N LEU A 43 18.50 6.32 -5.32
CA LEU A 43 17.40 5.56 -4.74
C LEU A 43 16.99 4.42 -5.68
N ASP A 44 17.09 3.18 -5.20
CA ASP A 44 16.56 2.01 -5.89
C ASP A 44 15.17 1.67 -5.29
N LEU A 45 14.11 2.22 -5.87
CA LEU A 45 12.76 2.08 -5.34
C LEU A 45 12.18 0.70 -5.68
N PHE A 46 11.47 0.07 -4.74
CA PHE A 46 10.70 -1.14 -5.03
C PHE A 46 9.44 -0.80 -5.82
N TYR A 47 8.93 -1.76 -6.58
CA TYR A 47 7.67 -1.64 -7.29
C TYR A 47 7.01 -3.00 -7.37
N ASN A 48 5.69 -3.00 -7.54
CA ASN A 48 4.90 -4.20 -7.63
C ASN A 48 4.40 -4.35 -9.07
N GLU A 49 4.82 -5.43 -9.72
CA GLU A 49 4.38 -5.80 -11.07
C GLU A 49 2.90 -6.22 -11.09
N ASP A 50 2.43 -6.92 -10.05
CA ASP A 50 1.03 -7.34 -9.94
C ASP A 50 0.20 -6.26 -9.23
N TYR A 51 -0.47 -5.43 -10.03
CA TYR A 51 -1.44 -4.43 -9.57
C TYR A 51 -2.88 -4.93 -9.61
N GLY A 52 -3.11 -6.25 -9.64
CA GLY A 52 -4.44 -6.84 -9.81
C GLY A 52 -5.46 -6.44 -8.75
N HIS A 53 -5.04 -6.03 -7.55
CA HIS A 53 -5.95 -5.50 -6.53
C HIS A 53 -6.56 -4.12 -6.93
N LEU A 54 -6.02 -3.51 -7.99
CA LEU A 54 -6.50 -2.29 -8.63
C LEU A 54 -7.37 -2.56 -9.87
N TYR A 55 -7.61 -3.84 -10.25
CA TYR A 55 -8.37 -4.23 -11.46
C TYR A 55 -9.76 -3.56 -11.56
N GLU A 56 -10.42 -3.29 -10.43
CA GLU A 56 -11.73 -2.62 -10.42
C GLU A 56 -11.63 -1.13 -10.83
N ARG A 57 -10.44 -0.65 -11.22
CA ARG A 57 -10.12 0.74 -11.57
C ARG A 57 -9.65 0.80 -13.03
N PRO A 58 -10.57 0.81 -14.01
CA PRO A 58 -10.21 0.82 -15.43
C PRO A 58 -9.43 2.07 -15.85
N TRP A 59 -9.48 3.12 -15.02
CA TRP A 59 -8.77 4.37 -15.21
C TRP A 59 -7.32 4.34 -14.72
N ALA A 60 -6.95 3.42 -13.82
CA ALA A 60 -5.58 3.27 -13.37
C ALA A 60 -4.78 2.49 -14.41
N SER A 61 -3.53 2.90 -14.66
CA SER A 61 -2.70 2.26 -15.68
C SER A 61 -1.26 2.15 -15.23
N HIS A 62 -0.82 0.92 -14.97
CA HIS A 62 0.52 0.60 -14.50
C HIS A 62 1.23 -0.36 -15.46
N PRO A 63 1.69 0.10 -16.63
CA PRO A 63 2.24 -0.80 -17.65
C PRO A 63 3.52 -1.52 -17.19
N LYS A 64 4.25 -0.97 -16.21
CA LYS A 64 5.39 -1.61 -15.55
C LYS A 64 5.16 -1.89 -14.06
N GLY A 65 3.92 -1.86 -13.59
CA GLY A 65 3.60 -1.97 -12.17
C GLY A 65 3.63 -0.62 -11.44
N TYR A 66 3.36 -0.65 -10.13
CA TYR A 66 3.21 0.55 -9.32
C TYR A 66 4.31 0.69 -8.26
N TYR A 67 4.63 1.93 -7.92
CA TYR A 67 5.70 2.22 -6.96
C TYR A 67 5.34 1.80 -5.54
N GLN A 68 6.32 1.18 -4.89
CA GLN A 68 6.40 1.28 -3.45
C GLN A 68 6.84 2.70 -3.08
N PRO A 69 6.35 3.24 -1.96
CA PRO A 69 6.68 4.60 -1.53
C PRO A 69 8.16 4.79 -1.25
N GLY A 70 8.63 6.03 -1.47
CA GLY A 70 9.99 6.43 -1.15
C GLY A 70 10.07 7.93 -0.91
N VAL A 71 11.19 8.35 -0.33
CA VAL A 71 11.54 9.76 -0.17
C VAL A 71 12.99 9.92 -0.59
N LEU A 72 13.25 10.89 -1.46
CA LEU A 72 14.58 11.30 -1.86
C LEU A 72 14.68 12.81 -1.72
N ALA A 73 15.72 13.28 -1.03
CA ALA A 73 16.10 14.67 -0.98
C ALA A 73 17.51 14.82 -1.52
N VAL A 74 17.68 15.74 -2.46
CA VAL A 74 18.95 16.01 -3.13
C VAL A 74 19.21 17.52 -3.06
N SER A 75 20.45 17.93 -2.83
CA SER A 75 20.87 19.32 -2.94
C SER A 75 20.91 19.77 -4.41
N ARG A 76 21.08 21.08 -4.63
CA ARG A 76 21.23 21.62 -5.99
C ARG A 76 22.53 21.13 -6.65
N GLU A 77 23.53 20.82 -5.85
CA GLU A 77 24.85 20.32 -6.24
C GLU A 77 24.84 18.80 -6.51
N GLY A 78 23.70 18.12 -6.30
CA GLY A 78 23.54 16.70 -6.54
C GLY A 78 23.91 15.80 -5.36
N GLN A 79 24.15 16.35 -4.17
CA GLN A 79 24.39 15.59 -2.95
C GLN A 79 23.08 15.01 -2.42
N VAL A 80 23.04 13.72 -2.10
CA VAL A 80 21.89 13.08 -1.45
C VAL A 80 21.84 13.49 0.01
N LEU A 81 20.78 14.20 0.41
CA LEU A 81 20.58 14.69 1.79
C LEU A 81 19.71 13.75 2.63
N TYR A 82 18.85 12.98 1.98
CA TYR A 82 18.03 11.95 2.63
C TYR A 82 17.55 10.96 1.58
N ARG A 83 17.56 9.68 1.91
CA ARG A 83 16.95 8.65 1.06
C ARG A 83 16.31 7.55 1.92
N TRP A 84 15.06 7.25 1.61
CA TRP A 84 14.30 6.17 2.22
C TRP A 84 13.47 5.49 1.12
N ARG A 85 13.37 4.17 1.21
CA ARG A 85 12.46 3.37 0.39
C ARG A 85 11.64 2.45 1.29
N CYS A 86 10.37 2.28 0.95
CA CYS A 86 9.56 1.25 1.57
C CYS A 86 10.00 -0.11 1.03
N VAL A 87 10.46 -0.98 1.92
CA VAL A 87 10.64 -2.41 1.63
C VAL A 87 9.30 -3.09 1.96
N PRO A 88 8.54 -3.62 0.99
CA PRO A 88 7.23 -4.19 1.29
C PRO A 88 7.39 -5.48 2.09
N LYS A 89 6.81 -5.50 3.29
CA LYS A 89 6.85 -6.62 4.25
C LYS A 89 5.47 -6.79 4.88
N TYR A 90 5.15 -7.98 5.40
CA TYR A 90 3.88 -8.18 6.09
C TYR A 90 3.67 -7.22 7.29
N SER A 91 4.77 -6.83 7.96
CA SER A 91 4.74 -5.87 9.06
C SER A 91 4.34 -4.45 8.66
N ASN A 92 4.44 -4.10 7.37
CA ASN A 92 4.01 -2.81 6.83
C ASN A 92 2.92 -2.95 5.75
N MET A 93 2.13 -4.02 5.83
CA MET A 93 1.02 -4.29 4.89
C MET A 93 1.49 -4.35 3.43
N SER A 94 2.65 -4.96 3.20
CA SER A 94 3.30 -5.06 1.89
C SER A 94 3.48 -3.70 1.23
N GLY A 95 3.88 -2.72 2.05
CA GLY A 95 4.17 -1.35 1.69
C GLY A 95 3.00 -0.37 1.71
N ALA A 96 1.77 -0.85 1.94
CA ALA A 96 0.60 0.00 2.15
C ALA A 96 0.55 0.72 3.52
N GLY A 97 1.53 0.44 4.39
CA GLY A 97 1.63 1.00 5.73
C GLY A 97 2.07 2.47 5.80
N ALA A 98 2.72 2.84 6.91
CA ALA A 98 3.11 4.21 7.21
C ALA A 98 4.27 4.74 6.34
N ARG A 99 4.50 6.05 6.41
CA ARG A 99 5.63 6.76 5.80
C ARG A 99 6.50 7.40 6.89
N PRO A 100 7.77 7.76 6.60
CA PRO A 100 8.58 8.54 7.52
C PRO A 100 7.86 9.80 7.99
N GLU A 101 8.04 10.14 9.26
CA GLU A 101 7.49 11.34 9.86
C GLU A 101 8.18 12.58 9.27
N ALA A 102 7.39 13.58 8.88
CA ALA A 102 7.88 14.70 8.09
C ALA A 102 8.95 15.53 8.82
N ARG A 103 8.77 15.81 10.12
CA ARG A 103 9.76 16.57 10.92
C ARG A 103 11.05 15.76 11.09
N TYR A 104 10.97 14.47 11.38
CA TYR A 104 12.12 13.58 11.41
C TYR A 104 12.91 13.61 10.09
N THR A 105 12.22 13.49 8.96
CA THR A 105 12.84 13.54 7.63
C THR A 105 13.50 14.90 7.37
N TRP A 106 12.86 16.00 7.77
CA TRP A 106 13.42 17.36 7.68
C TRP A 106 14.67 17.55 8.54
N GLU A 107 14.68 17.05 9.77
CA GLU A 107 15.85 17.10 10.66
C GLU A 107 17.04 16.31 10.07
N LYS A 108 16.77 15.14 9.49
CA LYS A 108 17.79 14.35 8.77
C LYS A 108 18.40 15.09 7.60
N MET A 109 17.57 15.71 6.75
CA MET A 109 18.05 16.54 5.63
C MET A 109 18.94 17.70 6.11
N GLN A 110 18.53 18.42 7.15
CA GLN A 110 19.30 19.53 7.69
C GLN A 110 20.65 19.08 8.25
N THR A 111 20.69 17.89 8.87
CA THR A 111 21.91 17.30 9.42
C THR A 111 22.87 16.91 8.30
N ALA A 112 22.37 16.23 7.26
CA ALA A 112 23.18 15.81 6.12
C ALA A 112 23.74 17.00 5.33
N ARG A 113 22.99 18.11 5.25
CA ARG A 113 23.42 19.34 4.58
C ARG A 113 24.66 19.98 5.21
N ALA A 114 24.95 19.70 6.48
CA ALA A 114 26.17 20.17 7.14
C ALA A 114 27.40 19.31 6.82
N GLY A 115 27.22 18.14 6.20
CA GLY A 115 28.29 17.24 5.77
C GLY A 115 28.56 17.33 4.27
N GLU A 116 29.66 16.70 3.85
CA GLU A 116 30.11 16.69 2.44
C GLU A 116 29.77 15.38 1.71
N ALA A 117 29.38 14.34 2.44
CA ALA A 117 29.05 13.02 1.88
C ALA A 117 27.54 12.85 1.65
N ASP A 118 27.18 11.95 0.74
CA ASP A 118 25.81 11.51 0.55
C ASP A 118 25.28 10.80 1.80
N ALA A 119 24.02 11.07 2.14
CA ALA A 119 23.34 10.41 3.25
C ALA A 119 23.16 8.91 2.96
N ASP A 120 23.41 8.07 3.96
CA ASP A 120 23.09 6.65 3.90
C ASP A 120 21.59 6.40 3.76
N ALA A 121 21.23 5.22 3.27
CA ALA A 121 19.84 4.80 3.20
C ALA A 121 19.26 4.60 4.60
N ASP A 122 18.18 5.30 4.89
CA ASP A 122 17.49 5.20 6.17
C ASP A 122 16.70 3.89 6.24
N ARG A 123 17.13 2.97 7.12
CA ARG A 123 16.48 1.67 7.30
C ARG A 123 15.52 1.63 8.48
N THR A 124 15.58 2.63 9.36
CA THR A 124 14.81 2.67 10.60
C THR A 124 14.28 4.09 10.84
N PRO A 125 13.47 4.64 9.90
CA PRO A 125 12.92 5.96 10.08
C PRO A 125 11.92 5.96 11.23
N VAL A 126 11.75 7.13 11.85
CA VAL A 126 10.56 7.34 12.70
C VAL A 126 9.36 7.42 11.77
N MET A 127 8.37 6.55 11.96
CA MET A 127 7.17 6.51 11.12
C MET A 127 6.12 7.52 11.62
N GLY A 128 5.39 8.15 10.71
CA GLY A 128 4.36 9.13 11.02
C GLY A 128 3.05 8.53 11.55
N SER A 129 2.88 7.21 11.45
CA SER A 129 1.71 6.51 11.99
C SER A 129 2.04 5.06 12.31
N GLU A 130 1.19 4.43 13.13
CA GLU A 130 1.22 2.98 13.33
C GLU A 130 0.68 2.25 12.10
N THR A 131 1.19 1.04 11.86
CA THR A 131 0.64 0.11 10.86
C THR A 131 -0.28 -0.91 11.54
N ILE A 132 -1.34 -1.32 10.84
CA ILE A 132 -2.14 -2.46 11.31
C ILE A 132 -1.43 -3.77 10.97
N SER A 133 -1.61 -4.79 11.80
CA SER A 133 -1.03 -6.11 11.55
C SER A 133 -1.63 -6.75 10.28
N TRP A 134 -0.83 -7.56 9.59
CA TRP A 134 -1.25 -8.27 8.38
C TRP A 134 -2.56 -9.06 8.54
N PRO A 135 -2.78 -9.87 9.61
CA PRO A 135 -4.04 -10.58 9.79
C PRO A 135 -5.24 -9.64 9.92
N ARG A 136 -5.06 -8.51 10.60
CA ARG A 136 -6.11 -7.50 10.75
C ARG A 136 -6.43 -6.82 9.42
N PHE A 137 -5.40 -6.53 8.61
CA PHE A 137 -5.58 -6.00 7.27
C PHE A 137 -6.37 -6.97 6.37
N LEU A 138 -5.98 -8.25 6.32
CA LEU A 138 -6.70 -9.28 5.58
C LEU A 138 -8.16 -9.37 6.02
N LEU A 139 -8.41 -9.42 7.32
CA LEU A 139 -9.76 -9.50 7.88
C LEU A 139 -10.64 -8.33 7.41
N ILE A 140 -10.08 -7.13 7.36
CA ILE A 140 -10.76 -5.93 6.87
C ILE A 140 -11.09 -6.04 5.38
N LEU A 141 -10.14 -6.51 4.54
CA LEU A 141 -10.38 -6.70 3.11
C LEU A 141 -11.45 -7.76 2.82
N PHE A 142 -11.45 -8.87 3.57
CA PHE A 142 -12.49 -9.89 3.44
C PHE A 142 -13.85 -9.39 3.92
N ALA A 143 -13.91 -8.65 5.02
CA ALA A 143 -15.15 -8.03 5.48
C ALA A 143 -15.73 -7.06 4.43
N HIS A 144 -14.87 -6.37 3.67
CA HIS A 144 -15.31 -5.51 2.57
C HIS A 144 -15.97 -6.31 1.44
N GLY A 145 -15.39 -7.45 1.04
CA GLY A 145 -15.99 -8.39 0.09
C GLY A 145 -16.92 -9.44 0.71
N TRP A 146 -17.53 -9.13 1.86
CA TRP A 146 -18.55 -9.95 2.54
C TRP A 146 -18.11 -11.39 2.88
N PHE A 147 -16.81 -11.59 3.14
CA PHE A 147 -16.21 -12.90 3.42
C PHE A 147 -16.40 -13.92 2.28
N VAL A 148 -16.61 -13.44 1.04
CA VAL A 148 -16.68 -14.27 -0.16
C VAL A 148 -15.44 -14.07 -1.03
N ARG A 149 -14.92 -12.83 -1.05
CA ARG A 149 -13.64 -12.46 -1.65
C ARG A 149 -13.04 -11.32 -0.84
N ALA A 150 -11.75 -11.08 -0.99
CA ALA A 150 -11.19 -9.82 -0.53
C ALA A 150 -11.48 -8.72 -1.53
N LYS A 151 -11.63 -7.50 -1.02
CA LYS A 151 -11.88 -6.31 -1.84
C LYS A 151 -11.09 -5.13 -1.30
N ALA A 152 -10.21 -4.57 -2.14
CA ALA A 152 -9.50 -3.34 -1.82
C ALA A 152 -10.48 -2.18 -1.59
N PHE A 153 -10.06 -1.17 -0.82
CA PHE A 153 -10.90 0.01 -0.59
C PHE A 153 -10.99 0.88 -1.85
N PRO A 154 -12.13 1.56 -2.07
CA PRO A 154 -12.25 2.58 -3.12
C PRO A 154 -11.26 3.73 -2.86
N LEU A 155 -10.86 4.45 -3.92
CA LEU A 155 -9.98 5.63 -3.80
C LEU A 155 -10.74 6.95 -3.84
N GLY A 156 -12.07 6.92 -3.93
CA GLY A 156 -12.91 8.10 -3.70
C GLY A 156 -13.12 8.97 -4.94
N ARG A 157 -13.16 8.37 -6.14
CA ARG A 157 -13.67 9.07 -7.33
C ARG A 157 -15.17 9.36 -7.23
N GLU A 158 -15.69 10.27 -8.06
CA GLU A 158 -17.10 10.69 -8.03
C GLU A 158 -18.10 9.52 -8.10
N ASP A 159 -17.78 8.47 -8.86
CA ASP A 159 -18.60 7.25 -8.97
C ASP A 159 -18.30 6.19 -7.88
N ASP A 160 -17.25 6.38 -7.07
CA ASP A 160 -16.95 5.48 -5.96
C ASP A 160 -17.98 5.71 -4.85
N THR A 161 -18.73 4.67 -4.49
CA THR A 161 -19.56 4.73 -3.29
C THR A 161 -18.63 4.69 -2.06
N PRO A 162 -18.59 5.72 -1.19
CA PRO A 162 -17.80 5.68 0.04
C PRO A 162 -18.48 4.75 1.05
N SER A 163 -18.44 3.45 0.77
CA SER A 163 -19.16 2.42 1.51
C SER A 163 -18.34 1.81 2.63
N VAL A 164 -17.10 2.28 2.85
CA VAL A 164 -16.12 1.52 3.61
C VAL A 164 -15.27 2.37 4.54
N SER A 165 -15.26 1.99 5.82
CA SER A 165 -14.30 2.45 6.81
C SER A 165 -13.87 1.25 7.67
N PRO A 166 -12.68 1.27 8.28
CA PRO A 166 -12.24 0.18 9.16
C PRO A 166 -13.26 -0.15 10.24
N ARG A 167 -13.93 0.86 10.80
CA ARG A 167 -15.01 0.70 11.80
C ARG A 167 -16.21 -0.08 11.24
N LYS A 168 -16.69 0.28 10.04
CA LYS A 168 -17.79 -0.44 9.38
C LYS A 168 -17.40 -1.88 9.05
N MET A 169 -16.15 -2.13 8.67
CA MET A 169 -15.67 -3.49 8.38
C MET A 169 -15.63 -4.35 9.64
N MET A 170 -15.20 -3.80 10.78
CA MET A 170 -15.24 -4.53 12.05
C MET A 170 -16.67 -4.88 12.49
N GLN A 171 -17.67 -4.04 12.21
CA GLN A 171 -19.07 -4.39 12.45
C GLN A 171 -19.50 -5.60 11.63
N ARG A 172 -19.08 -5.69 10.36
CA ARG A 172 -19.34 -6.88 9.53
C ARG A 172 -18.64 -8.12 10.08
N VAL A 173 -17.40 -7.99 10.59
CA VAL A 173 -16.70 -9.09 11.27
C VAL A 173 -17.51 -9.61 12.46
N TYR A 174 -17.99 -8.73 13.33
CA TYR A 174 -18.80 -9.17 14.47
C TYR A 174 -20.10 -9.86 14.05
N GLY A 175 -20.80 -9.32 13.05
CA GLY A 175 -21.99 -9.97 12.48
C GLY A 175 -21.68 -11.34 11.89
N PHE A 176 -20.58 -11.46 11.16
CA PHE A 176 -20.15 -12.72 10.55
C PHE A 176 -19.81 -13.80 11.59
N VAL A 177 -19.07 -13.42 12.65
CA VAL A 177 -18.77 -14.33 13.76
C VAL A 177 -20.05 -14.75 14.48
N ALA A 178 -20.97 -13.82 14.73
CA ALA A 178 -22.26 -14.12 15.36
C ALA A 178 -23.10 -15.12 14.54
N ILE A 179 -23.11 -14.98 13.21
CA ILE A 179 -23.78 -15.92 12.30
C ILE A 179 -23.17 -17.32 12.41
N TRP A 180 -21.84 -17.44 12.42
CA TRP A 180 -21.19 -18.74 12.59
C TRP A 180 -21.49 -19.36 13.95
N ILE A 181 -21.46 -18.57 15.04
CA ILE A 181 -21.85 -19.05 16.36
C ILE A 181 -23.29 -19.60 16.34
N ALA A 182 -24.23 -18.88 15.72
CA ALA A 182 -25.61 -19.32 15.59
C ALA A 182 -25.72 -20.61 14.75
N ILE A 183 -24.99 -20.73 13.64
CA ILE A 183 -24.94 -21.95 12.82
C ILE A 183 -24.49 -23.15 13.66
N PHE A 184 -23.38 -23.02 14.39
CA PHE A 184 -22.86 -24.11 15.23
C PHE A 184 -23.74 -24.41 16.46
N ALA A 185 -24.53 -23.44 16.94
CA ALA A 185 -25.45 -23.64 18.05
C ALA A 185 -26.79 -24.27 17.61
N LEU A 186 -27.27 -23.96 16.41
CA LEU A 186 -28.62 -24.34 15.94
C LEU A 186 -28.64 -25.54 14.99
N LEU A 187 -27.55 -25.78 14.25
CA LEU A 187 -27.48 -26.87 13.27
C LEU A 187 -26.61 -28.03 13.78
N PRO A 188 -26.90 -29.28 13.36
CA PRO A 188 -26.04 -30.42 13.66
C PRO A 188 -24.60 -30.18 13.17
N ILE A 189 -23.64 -30.64 13.96
CA ILE A 189 -22.21 -30.38 13.73
C ILE A 189 -21.73 -30.76 12.32
N GLY A 190 -22.28 -31.85 11.74
CA GLY A 190 -21.95 -32.29 10.38
C GLY A 190 -22.34 -31.26 9.31
N TRP A 191 -23.51 -30.64 9.42
CA TRP A 191 -23.96 -29.60 8.50
C TRP A 191 -23.15 -28.31 8.67
N SER A 192 -22.90 -27.90 9.91
CA SER A 192 -22.09 -26.73 10.24
C SER A 192 -20.65 -26.87 9.71
N ALA A 193 -20.04 -28.06 9.87
CA ALA A 193 -18.73 -28.36 9.34
C ALA A 193 -18.70 -28.38 7.80
N ALA A 194 -19.72 -28.95 7.15
CA ALA A 194 -19.83 -28.94 5.69
C ALA A 194 -19.95 -27.52 5.12
N LEU A 195 -20.75 -26.66 5.76
CA LEU A 195 -20.85 -25.23 5.41
C LEU A 195 -19.52 -24.50 5.58
N ALA A 196 -18.81 -24.75 6.69
CA ALA A 196 -17.50 -24.17 6.94
C ALA A 196 -16.47 -24.60 5.88
N ALA A 197 -16.46 -25.89 5.52
CA ALA A 197 -15.59 -26.41 4.47
C ALA A 197 -15.89 -25.79 3.09
N LEU A 198 -17.17 -25.65 2.74
CA LEU A 198 -17.59 -24.99 1.50
C LEU A 198 -17.17 -23.51 1.47
N TRP A 199 -17.35 -22.80 2.59
CA TRP A 199 -16.94 -21.41 2.72
C TRP A 199 -15.41 -21.26 2.59
N LEU A 200 -14.63 -22.11 3.25
CA LEU A 200 -13.17 -22.14 3.11
C LEU A 200 -12.76 -22.37 1.66
N ALA A 201 -13.32 -23.40 1.01
CA ALA A 201 -13.05 -23.69 -0.39
C ALA A 201 -13.38 -22.49 -1.30
N ARG A 202 -14.46 -21.75 -1.01
CA ARG A 202 -14.83 -20.54 -1.76
C ARG A 202 -13.89 -19.36 -1.51
N MET A 203 -13.32 -19.24 -0.31
CA MET A 203 -12.42 -18.14 0.07
C MET A 203 -10.97 -18.35 -0.33
N THR A 204 -10.49 -19.60 -0.37
CA THR A 204 -9.09 -19.93 -0.66
C THR A 204 -8.55 -19.25 -1.92
N PRO A 205 -9.25 -19.22 -3.08
CA PRO A 205 -8.75 -18.51 -4.27
C PRO A 205 -8.48 -17.02 -4.01
N GLY A 206 -9.34 -16.35 -3.25
CA GLY A 206 -9.16 -14.93 -2.91
C GLY A 206 -8.01 -14.69 -1.94
N ILE A 207 -7.73 -15.64 -1.02
CA ILE A 207 -6.56 -15.54 -0.12
C ILE A 207 -5.27 -15.64 -0.95
N ILE A 208 -5.21 -16.60 -1.88
CA ILE A 208 -4.08 -16.80 -2.78
C ILE A 208 -3.87 -15.55 -3.64
N GLU A 209 -4.95 -15.00 -4.20
CA GLU A 209 -4.92 -13.79 -5.02
C GLU A 209 -4.33 -12.59 -4.28
N ILE A 210 -4.78 -12.30 -3.05
CA ILE A 210 -4.20 -11.23 -2.23
C ILE A 210 -2.71 -11.46 -1.99
N HIS A 211 -2.32 -12.68 -1.62
CA HIS A 211 -0.90 -12.96 -1.33
C HIS A 211 -0.03 -12.77 -2.58
N ARG A 212 -0.58 -12.98 -3.77
CA ARG A 212 0.13 -12.71 -5.03
C ARG A 212 0.21 -11.22 -5.34
N GLN A 213 -0.87 -10.48 -5.15
CA GLN A 213 -0.98 -9.05 -5.45
C GLN A 213 -0.18 -8.18 -4.46
N PHE A 214 -0.16 -8.55 -3.18
CA PHE A 214 0.62 -7.88 -2.15
C PHE A 214 2.00 -8.54 -2.05
N GLN A 215 2.86 -8.18 -3.00
CA GLN A 215 4.22 -8.70 -3.13
C GLN A 215 5.08 -8.21 -1.96
N ASN A 216 5.90 -9.12 -1.39
CA ASN A 216 6.81 -8.81 -0.28
C ASN A 216 8.24 -9.12 -0.69
N GLU A 217 9.17 -8.36 -0.12
CA GLU A 217 10.60 -8.56 -0.29
C GLU A 217 11.20 -9.38 0.86
N PRO A 218 12.31 -10.10 0.61
CA PRO A 218 13.04 -10.80 1.66
C PRO A 218 13.47 -9.86 2.80
N ASP A 219 13.56 -10.41 4.01
CA ASP A 219 13.97 -9.66 5.21
C ASP A 219 15.42 -9.14 5.17
N THR A 220 16.20 -9.53 4.16
CA THR A 220 17.61 -9.14 3.99
C THR A 220 17.82 -7.70 3.52
N TYR A 221 16.75 -6.98 3.15
CA TYR A 221 16.79 -5.55 2.83
C TYR A 221 16.57 -4.67 4.07
#